data_AF-A0A8J2HL92-F1
#
_entry.id   AF-A0A8J2HL92-F1
#
_cell.length_a   1.000
_cell.length_b   1.000
_cell.length_c   1.000
_cell.angle_alpha   90.00
_cell.angle_beta   90.00
_cell.angle_gamma   90.00
#
_symmetry.space_group_name_H-M   'P 1'
#
loop_
_entity.id
_entity.type
_entity.pdbx_description
1 polymer ?
#
loop_
_entity_poly.entity_id
_entity_poly.type
_entity_poly.pdbx_seq_one_letter_code
_entity_poly.pdbx_strand_id
1 'polypeptide(L)'
;MWINNQKILRLMFYYFKILGFFPYVYDRSEVIKKSKKTIIYTIILMLGYSVNFVNILISRSSFVRPQETIFSATVDFAILGLEYISILIIWIYSITRCSQLQCIVKLFIKSIEYTSVTMKIELANIYDDILRQMWMVILFFNVLFLTVMSADHVLFYLENKDYDNVTWIVFNYPRVIAFNYVMVYIYFLKILKRQFYFMNKNISYLPEVYTDKNSFSIEVITIREFNQLYLDLKDLIIMSDELLALPILTALLLQFLNIILYIYLLLIFILSKNYYWSGLITIGWILMRISQLFFSVDTCNSICYEANRKAKILHELWALKRPDGFKEMLKSISLHQLQEPVEIKLYDALNMNHELLYKMVGIITTYLIIMIQLDQQVQDKEKHKTH
;
A
#
# COMPACT_ATOMS: atom_id res chain seq x y z
N MET A 1 24.08 -18.00 5.49
CA MET A 1 22.70 -17.49 5.71
C MET A 1 22.61 -15.97 5.67
N TRP A 2 23.51 -15.23 6.33
CA TRP A 2 23.63 -13.75 6.21
C TRP A 2 23.68 -13.24 4.75
N ILE A 3 24.31 -14.03 3.87
CA ILE A 3 24.39 -13.78 2.42
C ILE A 3 23.00 -13.71 1.73
N ASN A 4 22.01 -14.49 2.17
CA ASN A 4 20.68 -14.47 1.53
C ASN A 4 19.88 -13.23 1.94
N ASN A 5 19.94 -12.81 3.21
CA ASN A 5 19.27 -11.59 3.67
C ASN A 5 19.81 -10.34 2.94
N GLN A 6 21.11 -10.29 2.68
CA GLN A 6 21.70 -9.21 1.89
C GLN A 6 21.23 -9.21 0.43
N LYS A 7 21.03 -10.38 -0.19
CA LYS A 7 20.49 -10.47 -1.55
C LYS A 7 19.10 -9.88 -1.64
N ILE A 8 18.23 -10.19 -0.68
CA ILE A 8 16.86 -9.68 -0.58
C ILE A 8 16.84 -8.16 -0.53
N LEU A 9 17.59 -7.59 0.41
CA LEU A 9 17.67 -6.13 0.61
C LEU A 9 18.25 -5.43 -0.63
N ARG A 10 19.24 -6.05 -1.27
CA ARG A 10 19.83 -5.55 -2.51
C ARG A 10 18.84 -5.55 -3.67
N LEU A 11 18.02 -6.59 -3.79
CA LEU A 11 16.98 -6.70 -4.81
C LEU A 11 15.89 -5.65 -4.62
N MET A 12 15.40 -5.50 -3.38
CA MET A 12 14.46 -4.43 -3.02
C MET A 12 15.05 -3.05 -3.32
N PHE A 13 16.31 -2.81 -2.93
CA PHE A 13 17.00 -1.54 -3.17
C PHE A 13 17.10 -1.20 -4.67
N TYR A 14 17.50 -2.16 -5.52
CA TYR A 14 17.57 -1.90 -6.96
C TYR A 14 16.20 -1.71 -7.58
N TYR A 15 15.21 -2.47 -7.15
CA TYR A 15 13.82 -2.32 -7.61
C TYR A 15 13.32 -0.89 -7.35
N PHE A 16 13.48 -0.46 -6.10
CA PHE A 16 13.19 0.89 -5.70
C PHE A 16 13.98 1.96 -6.47
N LYS A 17 15.24 1.71 -6.79
CA LYS A 17 16.05 2.62 -7.61
C LYS A 17 15.52 2.75 -9.05
N ILE A 18 15.04 1.65 -9.65
CA ILE A 18 14.42 1.64 -10.99
C ILE A 18 13.15 2.50 -11.01
N LEU A 19 12.38 2.47 -9.92
CA LEU A 19 11.18 3.30 -9.76
C LEU A 19 11.47 4.76 -9.40
N GLY A 20 12.75 5.17 -9.38
CA GLY A 20 13.14 6.54 -9.05
C GLY A 20 13.06 6.87 -7.57
N PHE A 21 12.95 5.87 -6.68
CA PHE A 21 12.59 6.12 -5.29
C PHE A 21 13.73 6.45 -4.32
N PHE A 22 15.01 6.26 -4.66
CA PHE A 22 16.01 6.14 -3.58
C PHE A 22 17.15 7.17 -3.65
N PRO A 23 17.19 8.14 -2.71
CA PRO A 23 18.33 9.01 -2.49
C PRO A 23 19.51 8.30 -1.81
N TYR A 24 19.59 6.97 -1.90
CA TYR A 24 20.52 6.16 -1.10
C TYR A 24 21.46 5.32 -1.97
N VAL A 25 22.54 4.89 -1.35
CA VAL A 25 23.48 3.91 -1.86
C VAL A 25 23.48 2.73 -0.91
N TYR A 26 23.45 1.52 -1.47
CA TYR A 26 23.63 0.29 -0.71
C TYR A 26 25.10 0.20 -0.28
N ASP A 27 25.37 0.27 1.03
CA ASP A 27 26.68 0.05 1.62
C ASP A 27 26.69 -1.32 2.33
N ARG A 28 27.81 -2.04 2.27
CA ARG A 28 27.93 -3.38 2.88
C ARG A 28 27.90 -3.32 4.41
N SER A 29 28.33 -2.20 4.99
CA SER A 29 28.39 -1.96 6.44
C SER A 29 27.08 -1.37 6.98
N GLU A 30 26.59 -0.32 6.33
CA GLU A 30 25.35 0.37 6.64
C GLU A 30 24.36 0.09 5.52
N VAL A 31 23.53 -0.94 5.69
CA VAL A 31 22.57 -1.50 4.71
C VAL A 31 21.97 -0.47 3.74
N ILE A 32 21.69 0.76 4.21
CA ILE A 32 21.30 1.91 3.39
C ILE A 32 22.07 3.15 3.85
N LYS A 33 22.74 3.89 2.95
CA LYS A 33 23.44 5.16 3.25
C LYS A 33 22.92 6.31 2.40
N LYS A 34 22.75 7.51 2.98
CA LYS A 34 22.35 8.72 2.24
C LYS A 34 23.41 9.12 1.21
N SER A 35 22.98 9.42 -0.01
CA SER A 35 23.86 9.89 -1.08
C SER A 35 23.41 11.26 -1.59
N LYS A 36 24.32 12.25 -1.50
CA LYS A 36 24.05 13.62 -1.96
C LYS A 36 23.70 13.68 -3.44
N LYS A 37 24.37 12.86 -4.27
CA LYS A 37 24.13 12.82 -5.74
C LYS A 37 22.71 12.39 -6.08
N THR A 38 22.21 11.39 -5.39
CA THR A 38 20.86 10.85 -5.62
C THR A 38 19.78 11.76 -5.04
N ILE A 39 20.05 12.48 -3.94
CA ILE A 39 19.16 13.55 -3.45
C ILE A 39 19.02 14.66 -4.51
N ILE A 40 20.15 15.14 -5.06
CA ILE A 40 20.14 16.17 -6.11
C ILE A 40 19.35 15.68 -7.33
N TYR A 41 19.56 14.43 -7.75
CA TYR A 41 18.80 13.83 -8.84
C TYR A 41 17.28 13.82 -8.56
N THR A 42 16.86 13.39 -7.37
CA THR A 42 15.42 13.39 -7.00
C THR A 42 14.83 14.80 -6.99
N ILE A 43 15.59 15.81 -6.54
CA ILE A 43 15.15 17.22 -6.60
C ILE A 43 14.99 17.69 -8.05
N ILE A 44 15.93 17.38 -8.93
CA ILE A 44 15.83 17.71 -10.37
C ILE A 44 14.59 17.04 -10.98
N LEU A 45 14.36 15.77 -10.65
CA LEU A 45 13.21 15.00 -11.13
C LEU A 45 11.89 15.61 -10.62
N MET A 46 11.82 15.99 -9.34
CA MET A 46 10.68 16.73 -8.77
C MET A 46 10.40 18.02 -9.54
N LEU A 47 11.43 18.86 -9.78
CA LEU A 47 11.28 20.12 -10.51
C LEU A 47 10.80 19.89 -11.95
N GLY A 48 11.39 18.91 -12.65
CA GLY A 48 10.96 18.55 -14.00
C GLY A 48 9.52 18.06 -14.04
N TYR A 49 9.10 17.27 -13.05
CA TYR A 49 7.72 16.81 -12.92
C TYR A 49 6.75 17.95 -12.60
N SER A 50 7.14 18.91 -11.77
CA SER A 50 6.37 20.14 -11.49
C SER A 50 6.16 21.00 -12.74
N VAL A 51 7.21 21.18 -13.55
CA VAL A 51 7.08 21.89 -14.84
C VAL A 51 6.12 21.14 -15.77
N ASN A 52 6.25 19.81 -15.85
CA ASN A 52 5.36 19.00 -16.68
C ASN A 52 3.90 19.06 -16.19
N PHE A 53 3.67 19.06 -14.88
CA PHE A 53 2.33 19.23 -14.31
C PHE A 53 1.66 20.54 -14.76
N VAL A 54 2.40 21.66 -14.76
CA VAL A 54 1.87 22.95 -15.27
C VAL A 54 1.52 22.84 -16.75
N ASN A 55 2.38 22.22 -17.56
CA ASN A 55 2.12 22.02 -18.99
C ASN A 55 0.88 21.15 -19.22
N ILE A 56 0.66 20.12 -18.38
CA ILE A 56 -0.55 19.30 -18.42
C ILE A 56 -1.78 20.10 -18.06
N LEU A 57 -1.73 20.97 -17.05
CA LEU A 57 -2.88 21.83 -16.73
C LEU A 57 -3.22 22.77 -17.88
N ILE A 58 -2.22 23.34 -18.55
CA ILE A 58 -2.41 24.19 -19.73
C ILE A 58 -3.03 23.37 -20.87
N SER A 59 -2.40 22.25 -21.24
CA SER A 59 -2.87 21.34 -22.29
C SER A 59 -4.28 20.84 -22.03
N ARG A 60 -4.58 20.50 -20.77
CA ARG A 60 -5.89 20.04 -20.35
C ARG A 60 -6.93 21.14 -20.41
N SER A 61 -6.60 22.37 -20.03
CA SER A 61 -7.51 23.52 -20.10
C SER A 61 -7.84 23.94 -21.53
N SER A 62 -6.92 23.72 -22.48
CA SER A 62 -7.18 23.95 -23.90
C SER A 62 -8.07 22.88 -24.55
N PHE A 63 -8.35 21.80 -23.84
CA PHE A 63 -9.05 20.64 -24.38
C PHE A 63 -10.33 20.34 -23.60
N VAL A 64 -11.48 20.45 -24.26
CA VAL A 64 -12.79 20.08 -23.70
C VAL A 64 -13.30 18.86 -24.47
N ARG A 65 -13.57 17.75 -23.77
CA ARG A 65 -14.14 16.58 -24.46
C ARG A 65 -15.60 16.87 -24.84
N PRO A 66 -16.11 16.32 -25.97
CA PRO A 66 -17.48 16.59 -26.42
C PRO A 66 -18.58 16.19 -25.42
N GLN A 67 -18.30 15.21 -24.55
CA GLN A 67 -19.24 14.69 -23.56
C GLN A 67 -18.86 15.05 -22.12
N GLU A 68 -17.87 15.92 -21.95
CA GLU A 68 -17.40 16.29 -20.63
C GLU A 68 -18.30 17.35 -20.01
N THR A 69 -18.81 17.04 -18.83
CA THR A 69 -19.54 18.00 -18.01
C THR A 69 -18.55 18.88 -17.24
N ILE A 70 -18.97 20.09 -16.87
CA ILE A 70 -18.16 20.99 -16.03
C ILE A 70 -17.72 20.28 -14.74
N PHE A 71 -18.61 19.44 -14.19
CA PHE A 71 -18.33 18.66 -13.00
C PHE A 71 -17.24 17.60 -13.26
N SER A 72 -17.33 16.80 -14.33
CA SER A 72 -16.30 15.80 -14.63
C SER A 72 -14.95 16.45 -14.92
N ALA A 73 -14.93 17.60 -15.60
CA ALA A 73 -13.71 18.38 -15.81
C ALA A 73 -13.09 18.81 -14.48
N THR A 74 -13.91 19.32 -13.55
CA THR A 74 -13.45 19.77 -12.22
C THR A 74 -12.87 18.60 -11.41
N VAL A 75 -13.54 17.45 -11.42
CA VAL A 75 -13.05 16.24 -10.75
C VAL A 75 -11.75 15.74 -11.38
N ASP A 76 -11.65 15.77 -12.71
CA ASP A 76 -10.42 15.40 -13.43
C ASP A 76 -9.24 16.32 -13.06
N PHE A 77 -9.43 17.65 -13.01
CA PHE A 77 -8.41 18.58 -12.51
C PHE A 77 -8.01 18.29 -11.05
N ALA A 78 -8.98 17.99 -10.19
CA ALA A 78 -8.69 17.62 -8.80
C ALA A 78 -7.88 16.31 -8.71
N ILE A 79 -8.20 15.32 -9.54
CA ILE A 79 -7.45 14.06 -9.62
C ILE A 79 -6.03 14.32 -10.11
N LEU A 80 -5.83 15.08 -11.18
CA LEU A 80 -4.49 15.44 -11.68
C LEU A 80 -3.65 16.13 -10.61
N GLY A 81 -4.26 17.05 -9.86
CA GLY A 81 -3.61 17.72 -8.72
C GLY A 81 -3.23 16.75 -7.60
N LEU A 82 -4.12 15.83 -7.23
CA LEU A 82 -3.85 14.81 -6.21
C LEU A 82 -2.81 13.78 -6.65
N GLU A 83 -2.77 13.38 -7.91
CA GLU A 83 -1.72 12.52 -8.47
C GLU A 83 -0.36 13.17 -8.38
N TYR A 84 -0.28 14.43 -8.79
CA TYR A 84 0.93 15.23 -8.68
C TYR A 84 1.41 15.32 -7.23
N ILE A 85 0.53 15.70 -6.31
CA ILE A 85 0.83 15.81 -4.87
C ILE A 85 1.27 14.45 -4.30
N SER A 86 0.59 13.36 -4.68
CA SER A 86 0.92 12.00 -4.19
C SER A 86 2.33 11.60 -4.57
N ILE A 87 2.74 11.82 -5.82
CA ILE A 87 4.08 11.48 -6.29
C ILE A 87 5.14 12.35 -5.62
N LEU A 88 4.90 13.67 -5.50
CA LEU A 88 5.81 14.58 -4.79
C LEU A 88 5.98 14.18 -3.32
N ILE A 89 4.89 13.83 -2.63
CA ILE A 89 4.93 13.37 -1.24
C ILE A 89 5.85 12.16 -1.13
N ILE A 90 5.73 11.17 -2.02
CA ILE A 90 6.58 9.98 -1.93
C ILE A 90 8.05 10.33 -2.14
N TRP A 91 8.37 11.21 -3.10
CA TRP A 91 9.76 11.66 -3.31
C TRP A 91 10.30 12.46 -2.12
N ILE A 92 9.52 13.37 -1.56
CA ILE A 92 9.89 14.16 -0.36
C ILE A 92 10.10 13.23 0.84
N TYR A 93 9.22 12.27 1.07
CA TYR A 93 9.32 11.30 2.16
C TYR A 93 10.57 10.44 1.98
N SER A 94 10.86 10.02 0.75
CA SER A 94 12.09 9.28 0.42
C SER A 94 13.34 10.11 0.73
N ILE A 95 13.33 11.43 0.58
CA ILE A 95 14.49 12.26 0.96
C ILE A 95 14.57 12.46 2.48
N THR A 96 13.46 12.85 3.10
CA THR A 96 13.41 13.36 4.48
C THR A 96 13.42 12.25 5.53
N ARG A 97 12.70 11.15 5.32
CA ARG A 97 12.47 10.09 6.32
C ARG A 97 13.43 8.89 6.22
N CYS A 98 14.58 9.09 5.58
CA CYS A 98 15.60 8.06 5.40
C CYS A 98 16.09 7.40 6.69
N SER A 99 16.28 8.19 7.76
CA SER A 99 16.75 7.65 9.04
C SER A 99 15.72 6.68 9.65
N GLN A 100 14.43 6.97 9.48
CA GLN A 100 13.36 6.07 9.93
C GLN A 100 13.36 4.79 9.09
N LEU A 101 13.50 4.87 7.77
CA LEU A 101 13.62 3.68 6.92
C LEU A 101 14.82 2.81 7.31
N GLN A 102 15.98 3.43 7.59
CA GLN A 102 17.15 2.71 8.10
C GLN A 102 16.85 1.99 9.43
N CYS A 103 16.11 2.65 10.32
CA CYS A 103 15.68 2.06 11.59
C CYS A 103 14.78 0.83 11.36
N ILE A 104 13.76 0.97 10.51
CA ILE A 104 12.85 -0.13 10.14
C ILE A 104 13.63 -1.30 9.56
N VAL A 105 14.55 -1.05 8.64
CA VAL A 105 15.38 -2.11 8.04
C VAL A 105 16.27 -2.79 9.08
N LYS A 106 16.88 -2.03 9.99
CA LYS A 106 17.69 -2.60 11.08
C LYS A 106 16.86 -3.46 12.04
N LEU A 107 15.70 -2.96 12.45
CA LEU A 107 14.77 -3.70 13.31
C LEU A 107 14.24 -4.96 12.62
N PHE A 108 13.97 -4.88 11.32
CA PHE A 108 13.54 -6.03 10.52
C PHE A 108 14.63 -7.10 10.41
N ILE A 109 15.90 -6.70 10.20
CA ILE A 109 17.02 -7.64 10.20
C ILE A 109 17.18 -8.27 11.59
N LYS A 110 17.10 -7.45 12.66
CA LYS A 110 17.16 -7.92 14.04
C LYS A 110 16.05 -8.93 14.36
N SER A 111 14.81 -8.70 13.90
CA SER A 111 13.70 -9.62 14.14
C SER A 111 13.90 -10.97 13.42
N ILE A 112 14.49 -10.95 12.22
CA ILE A 112 14.91 -12.17 11.51
C ILE A 112 16.03 -12.91 12.26
N GLU A 113 17.01 -12.18 12.80
CA GLU A 113 18.13 -12.79 13.52
C GLU A 113 17.68 -13.46 14.83
N TYR A 114 16.65 -12.90 15.48
CA TYR A 114 16.10 -13.40 16.73
C TYR A 114 15.23 -14.65 16.58
N THR A 115 14.71 -14.92 15.37
CA THR A 115 13.91 -16.13 15.14
C THR A 115 14.80 -17.37 15.32
N SER A 116 14.35 -18.45 15.99
CA SER A 116 15.20 -19.62 16.32
C SER A 116 15.80 -20.32 15.09
N VAL A 117 16.89 -21.10 15.24
CA VAL A 117 17.59 -21.76 14.10
C VAL A 117 16.65 -22.60 13.24
N THR A 118 15.71 -23.33 13.84
CA THR A 118 14.70 -24.12 13.12
C THR A 118 13.71 -23.23 12.39
N MET A 119 13.24 -22.14 13.01
CA MET A 119 12.39 -21.15 12.33
C MET A 119 13.12 -20.42 11.20
N LYS A 120 14.43 -20.19 11.32
CA LYS A 120 15.22 -19.47 10.29
C LYS A 120 15.18 -20.16 8.94
N ILE A 121 15.23 -21.50 8.90
CA ILE A 121 15.22 -22.24 7.63
C ILE A 121 13.86 -22.13 6.96
N GLU A 122 12.77 -22.37 7.71
CA GLU A 122 11.41 -22.25 7.17
C GLU A 122 11.12 -20.81 6.73
N LEU A 123 11.47 -19.81 7.54
CA LEU A 123 11.24 -18.41 7.18
C LEU A 123 12.08 -17.98 5.97
N ALA A 124 13.31 -18.45 5.82
CA ALA A 124 14.14 -18.09 4.66
C ALA A 124 13.48 -18.50 3.33
N ASN A 125 12.99 -19.74 3.25
CA ASN A 125 12.28 -20.23 2.06
C ASN A 125 11.00 -19.43 1.79
N ILE A 126 10.30 -19.04 2.86
CA ILE A 126 9.07 -18.27 2.76
C ILE A 126 9.32 -16.82 2.34
N TYR A 127 10.39 -16.19 2.81
CA TYR A 127 10.77 -14.86 2.35
C TYR A 127 11.10 -14.86 0.87
N ASP A 128 11.86 -15.85 0.40
CA ASP A 128 12.19 -15.97 -1.02
C ASP A 128 10.91 -16.14 -1.88
N ASP A 129 9.93 -16.93 -1.41
CA ASP A 129 8.63 -17.08 -2.08
C ASP A 129 7.82 -15.77 -2.06
N ILE A 130 7.70 -15.09 -0.92
CA ILE A 130 6.95 -13.83 -0.82
C ILE A 130 7.58 -12.74 -1.68
N LEU A 131 8.91 -12.65 -1.73
CA LEU A 131 9.60 -11.66 -2.55
C LEU A 131 9.46 -11.97 -4.04
N ARG A 132 9.49 -13.25 -4.41
CA ARG A 132 9.19 -13.68 -5.78
C ARG A 132 7.75 -13.30 -6.14
N GLN A 133 6.79 -13.54 -5.26
CA GLN A 133 5.39 -13.12 -5.46
C GLN A 133 5.26 -11.61 -5.57
N MET A 134 5.94 -10.85 -4.69
CA MET A 134 5.99 -9.39 -4.75
C MET A 134 6.47 -8.92 -6.11
N TRP A 135 7.59 -9.46 -6.59
CA TRP A 135 8.16 -9.08 -7.88
C TRP A 135 7.24 -9.43 -9.04
N MET A 136 6.65 -10.64 -9.06
CA MET A 136 5.73 -11.06 -10.11
C MET A 136 4.47 -10.19 -10.14
N VAL A 137 3.87 -9.91 -8.98
CA VAL A 137 2.66 -9.09 -8.89
C VAL A 137 2.94 -7.65 -9.30
N ILE A 138 4.04 -7.09 -8.82
CA ILE A 138 4.42 -5.73 -9.18
C ILE A 138 4.73 -5.63 -10.69
N LEU A 139 5.48 -6.57 -11.25
CA LEU A 139 5.75 -6.62 -12.69
C LEU A 139 4.46 -6.73 -13.50
N PHE A 140 3.56 -7.63 -13.08
CA PHE A 140 2.26 -7.82 -13.71
C PHE A 140 1.45 -6.51 -13.74
N PHE A 141 1.33 -5.84 -12.59
CA PHE A 141 0.60 -4.57 -12.51
C PHE A 141 1.28 -3.43 -13.27
N ASN A 142 2.61 -3.38 -13.33
CA ASN A 142 3.32 -2.40 -14.15
C ASN A 142 3.05 -2.63 -15.64
N VAL A 143 3.12 -3.87 -16.10
CA VAL A 143 2.80 -4.22 -17.50
C VAL A 143 1.34 -3.90 -17.82
N LEU A 144 0.42 -4.26 -16.92
CA LEU A 144 -1.00 -3.95 -17.07
C LEU A 144 -1.22 -2.43 -17.13
N PHE A 145 -0.64 -1.67 -16.20
CA PHE A 145 -0.70 -0.21 -16.16
C PHE A 145 -0.20 0.40 -17.46
N LEU A 146 0.99 0.00 -17.92
CA LEU A 146 1.57 0.52 -19.16
C LEU A 146 0.71 0.15 -20.37
N THR A 147 0.12 -1.04 -20.40
CA THR A 147 -0.76 -1.48 -21.50
C THR A 147 -2.04 -0.65 -21.54
N VAL A 148 -2.73 -0.50 -20.41
CA VAL A 148 -3.96 0.29 -20.33
C VAL A 148 -3.69 1.77 -20.61
N MET A 149 -2.61 2.32 -20.05
CA MET A 149 -2.16 3.69 -20.33
C MET A 149 -1.84 3.90 -21.81
N SER A 150 -1.10 2.97 -22.44
CA SER A 150 -0.77 3.09 -23.87
C SER A 150 -2.03 3.00 -24.73
N ALA A 151 -2.96 2.11 -24.40
CA ALA A 151 -4.24 1.99 -25.12
C ALA A 151 -5.07 3.28 -24.99
N ASP A 152 -5.10 3.87 -23.79
CA ASP A 152 -5.80 5.13 -23.52
C ASP A 152 -5.22 6.28 -24.36
N HIS A 153 -3.89 6.44 -24.39
CA HIS A 153 -3.23 7.47 -25.21
C HIS A 153 -3.43 7.27 -26.70
N VAL A 154 -3.35 6.04 -27.20
CA VAL A 154 -3.61 5.75 -28.61
C VAL A 154 -5.04 6.12 -28.97
N LEU A 155 -6.01 5.77 -28.12
CA LEU A 155 -7.41 6.13 -28.33
C LEU A 155 -7.62 7.65 -28.32
N PHE A 156 -7.04 8.36 -27.34
CA PHE A 156 -7.11 9.82 -27.28
C PHE A 156 -6.49 10.51 -28.49
N TYR A 157 -5.35 10.00 -28.97
CA TYR A 157 -4.67 10.52 -30.15
C TYR A 157 -5.48 10.31 -31.43
N LEU A 158 -6.13 9.16 -31.57
CA LEU A 158 -6.98 8.87 -32.73
C LEU A 158 -8.23 9.77 -32.75
N GLU A 159 -8.78 10.08 -31.58
CA GLU A 159 -9.92 11.00 -31.46
C GLU A 159 -9.52 12.47 -31.66
N ASN A 160 -8.32 12.86 -31.23
CA ASN A 160 -7.87 14.27 -31.22
C ASN A 160 -6.42 14.39 -31.69
N LYS A 161 -6.23 14.81 -32.95
CA LYS A 161 -4.89 14.94 -33.55
C LYS A 161 -4.00 16.01 -32.90
N ASP A 162 -4.62 17.01 -32.28
CA ASP A 162 -3.91 18.09 -31.57
C ASP A 162 -3.51 17.71 -30.13
N TYR A 163 -3.76 16.46 -29.73
CA TYR A 163 -3.40 15.98 -28.40
C TYR A 163 -1.88 15.84 -28.24
N ASP A 164 -1.31 16.56 -27.28
CA ASP A 164 0.12 16.53 -26.95
C ASP A 164 0.51 15.23 -26.21
N ASN A 165 0.55 14.14 -26.96
CA ASN A 165 0.89 12.80 -26.46
C ASN A 165 2.17 12.77 -25.63
N VAL A 166 3.20 13.54 -26.01
CA VAL A 166 4.52 13.45 -25.37
C VAL A 166 4.44 13.96 -23.94
N THR A 167 3.89 15.16 -23.75
CA THR A 167 3.73 15.77 -22.42
C THR A 167 2.88 14.87 -21.52
N TRP A 168 1.78 14.32 -22.05
CA TRP A 168 0.88 13.42 -21.34
C TRP A 168 1.53 12.07 -20.97
N ILE A 169 2.31 11.44 -21.85
CA ILE A 169 3.03 10.21 -21.53
C ILE A 169 4.07 10.46 -20.44
N VAL A 170 4.85 11.55 -20.55
CA VAL A 170 5.88 11.89 -19.55
C VAL A 170 5.25 12.18 -18.19
N PHE A 171 4.05 12.76 -18.13
CA PHE A 171 3.34 13.01 -16.87
C PHE A 171 2.73 11.73 -16.28
N ASN A 172 2.18 10.86 -17.14
CA ASN A 172 1.54 9.63 -16.71
C ASN A 172 2.52 8.57 -16.23
N TYR A 173 3.73 8.53 -16.78
CA TYR A 173 4.71 7.48 -16.47
C TYR A 173 5.06 7.41 -14.97
N PRO A 174 5.34 8.53 -14.27
CA PRO A 174 5.50 8.53 -12.82
C PRO A 174 4.29 8.04 -12.01
N ARG A 175 3.07 7.94 -12.54
CA ARG A 175 1.91 7.47 -11.74
C ARG A 175 2.05 6.02 -11.27
N VAL A 176 2.82 5.21 -11.98
CA VAL A 176 3.14 3.82 -11.58
C VAL A 176 3.93 3.77 -10.27
N ILE A 177 4.64 4.85 -9.92
CA ILE A 177 5.44 4.99 -8.71
C ILE A 177 4.52 4.87 -7.48
N ALA A 178 3.43 5.64 -7.41
CA ALA A 178 2.47 5.58 -6.30
C ALA A 178 1.86 4.19 -6.13
N PHE A 179 1.54 3.50 -7.24
CA PHE A 179 1.05 2.13 -7.22
C PHE A 179 2.07 1.17 -6.58
N ASN A 180 3.31 1.23 -7.08
CA ASN A 180 4.38 0.36 -6.61
C ASN A 180 4.73 0.60 -5.14
N TYR A 181 4.64 1.84 -4.69
CA TYR A 181 4.88 2.18 -3.29
C TYR A 181 3.91 1.46 -2.35
N VAL A 182 2.61 1.52 -2.67
CA VAL A 182 1.56 0.82 -1.91
C VAL A 182 1.77 -0.69 -1.97
N MET A 183 2.14 -1.25 -3.13
CA MET A 183 2.40 -2.68 -3.24
C MET A 183 3.59 -3.14 -2.39
N VAL A 184 4.70 -2.39 -2.38
CA VAL A 184 5.83 -2.76 -1.52
C VAL A 184 5.44 -2.71 -0.04
N TYR A 185 4.65 -1.72 0.38
CA TYR A 185 4.10 -1.68 1.74
C TYR A 185 3.23 -2.92 2.06
N ILE A 186 2.29 -3.26 1.18
CA ILE A 186 1.44 -4.46 1.32
C ILE A 186 2.30 -5.71 1.50
N TYR A 187 3.33 -5.89 0.68
CA TYR A 187 4.19 -7.07 0.77
C TYR A 187 5.05 -7.06 2.02
N PHE A 188 5.53 -5.90 2.48
CA PHE A 188 6.18 -5.76 3.77
C PHE A 188 5.26 -6.21 4.91
N LEU A 189 3.99 -5.77 4.93
CA LEU A 189 3.01 -6.24 5.92
C LEU A 189 2.73 -7.75 5.81
N LYS A 190 2.67 -8.31 4.59
CA LYS A 190 2.51 -9.77 4.42
C LYS A 190 3.66 -10.56 5.04
N ILE A 191 4.89 -10.04 4.93
CA ILE A 191 6.07 -10.63 5.57
C ILE A 191 5.91 -10.61 7.09
N LEU A 192 5.56 -9.46 7.67
CA LEU A 192 5.34 -9.33 9.11
C LEU A 192 4.19 -10.23 9.61
N LYS A 193 3.07 -10.28 8.89
CA LYS A 193 1.94 -11.18 9.17
C LYS A 193 2.39 -12.64 9.27
N ARG A 194 3.27 -13.09 8.36
CA ARG A 194 3.79 -14.46 8.41
C ARG A 194 4.65 -14.70 9.64
N GLN A 195 5.46 -13.74 10.06
CA GLN A 195 6.22 -13.84 11.31
C GLN A 195 5.29 -13.96 12.52
N PHE A 196 4.21 -13.17 12.60
CA PHE A 196 3.18 -13.33 13.64
C PHE A 196 2.53 -14.73 13.60
N TYR A 197 2.16 -15.21 12.42
CA TYR A 197 1.58 -16.54 12.25
C TYR A 197 2.51 -17.65 12.76
N PHE A 198 3.80 -17.60 12.42
CA PHE A 198 4.77 -18.58 12.90
C PHE A 198 4.93 -18.53 14.41
N MET A 199 5.05 -17.34 14.99
CA MET A 199 5.11 -17.18 16.44
C MET A 199 3.86 -17.77 17.11
N ASN A 200 2.67 -17.41 16.63
CA ASN A 200 1.39 -17.92 17.15
C ASN A 200 1.30 -19.44 17.07
N LYS A 201 1.67 -20.01 15.92
CA LYS A 201 1.71 -21.46 15.69
C LYS A 201 2.65 -22.13 16.69
N ASN A 202 3.87 -21.64 16.86
CA ASN A 202 4.84 -22.25 17.78
C ASN A 202 4.42 -22.12 19.25
N ILE A 203 3.85 -20.99 19.65
CA ILE A 203 3.28 -20.82 20.99
C ILE A 203 2.16 -21.84 21.24
N SER A 204 1.31 -22.11 20.25
CA SER A 204 0.21 -23.07 20.40
C SER A 204 0.65 -24.53 20.60
N TYR A 205 1.84 -24.92 20.14
CA TYR A 205 2.40 -26.27 20.31
C TYR A 205 3.20 -26.46 21.60
N LEU A 206 3.55 -25.38 22.32
CA LEU A 206 4.28 -25.48 23.59
C LEU A 206 3.66 -26.49 24.59
N PRO A 207 2.34 -26.56 24.80
CA PRO A 207 1.76 -27.52 25.75
C PRO A 207 1.93 -29.00 25.40
N GLU A 208 2.15 -29.35 24.13
CA GLU A 208 2.31 -30.75 23.72
C GLU A 208 3.74 -31.27 23.94
N VAL A 209 4.74 -30.40 23.86
CA VAL A 209 6.17 -30.78 23.86
C VAL A 209 6.72 -30.96 25.27
N TYR A 210 6.10 -30.34 26.28
CA TYR A 210 6.71 -30.13 27.59
C TYR A 210 5.78 -30.63 28.71
N THR A 211 5.65 -31.94 28.83
CA THR A 211 4.97 -32.61 29.96
C THR A 211 5.88 -32.81 31.18
N ASP A 212 7.18 -32.54 31.05
CA ASP A 212 8.19 -32.94 32.04
C ASP A 212 8.67 -31.77 32.93
N LYS A 213 8.88 -31.99 34.23
CA LYS A 213 9.15 -30.90 35.19
C LYS A 213 10.43 -30.10 34.88
N ASN A 214 11.42 -30.73 34.25
CA ASN A 214 12.67 -30.06 33.86
C ASN A 214 12.54 -29.13 32.64
N SER A 215 11.42 -29.19 31.91
CA SER A 215 11.18 -28.33 30.74
C SER A 215 10.61 -26.95 31.06
N PHE A 216 10.18 -26.72 32.30
CA PHE A 216 9.49 -25.48 32.69
C PHE A 216 10.36 -24.22 32.50
N SER A 217 11.65 -24.28 32.85
CA SER A 217 12.56 -23.14 32.67
C SER A 217 12.76 -22.78 31.20
N ILE A 218 12.81 -23.78 30.32
CA ILE A 218 12.95 -23.61 28.87
C ILE A 218 11.70 -22.96 28.28
N GLU A 219 10.51 -23.36 28.72
CA GLU A 219 9.24 -22.75 28.28
C GLU A 219 9.15 -21.27 28.67
N VAL A 220 9.53 -20.91 29.90
CA VAL A 220 9.53 -19.52 30.37
C VAL A 220 10.47 -18.66 29.54
N ILE A 221 11.70 -19.15 29.28
CA ILE A 221 12.66 -18.45 28.43
C ILE A 221 12.08 -18.28 27.01
N THR A 222 11.54 -19.35 26.43
CA THR A 222 10.98 -19.36 25.08
C THR A 222 9.80 -18.37 24.94
N ILE A 223 8.89 -18.32 25.91
CA ILE A 223 7.76 -17.36 25.89
C ILE A 223 8.25 -15.93 26.04
N ARG A 224 9.28 -15.69 26.86
CA ARG A 224 9.89 -14.36 26.99
C ARG A 224 10.50 -13.91 25.68
N GLU A 225 11.21 -14.80 24.99
CA GLU A 225 11.78 -14.55 23.66
C GLU A 225 10.66 -14.24 22.65
N PHE A 226 9.60 -15.05 22.58
CA PHE A 226 8.46 -14.74 21.72
C PHE A 226 7.75 -13.45 22.09
N ASN A 227 7.74 -13.06 23.36
CA ASN A 227 7.19 -11.77 23.76
C ASN A 227 8.05 -10.62 23.26
N GLN A 228 9.36 -10.71 23.40
CA GLN A 228 10.27 -9.70 22.88
C GLN A 228 10.16 -9.58 21.35
N LEU A 229 10.11 -10.71 20.65
CA LEU A 229 9.91 -10.72 19.19
C LEU A 229 8.60 -10.03 18.82
N TYR A 230 7.49 -10.35 19.50
CA TYR A 230 6.20 -9.69 19.26
C TYR A 230 6.27 -8.17 19.42
N LEU A 231 6.94 -7.68 20.47
CA LEU A 231 7.11 -6.25 20.70
C LEU A 231 7.93 -5.62 19.58
N ASP A 232 9.06 -6.23 19.19
CA ASP A 232 9.88 -5.77 18.07
C ASP A 232 9.07 -5.73 16.74
N LEU A 233 8.15 -6.70 16.52
CA LEU A 233 7.27 -6.71 15.34
C LEU A 233 6.14 -5.68 15.42
N LYS A 234 5.56 -5.45 16.61
CA LYS A 234 4.57 -4.39 16.85
C LYS A 234 5.21 -3.02 16.57
N ASP A 235 6.41 -2.78 17.07
CA ASP A 235 7.17 -1.56 16.83
C ASP A 235 7.48 -1.37 15.34
N LEU A 236 7.80 -2.45 14.62
CA LEU A 236 7.98 -2.41 13.16
C LEU A 236 6.71 -1.99 12.42
N ILE A 237 5.55 -2.51 12.82
CA ILE A 237 4.26 -2.09 12.24
C ILE A 237 4.06 -0.60 12.49
N ILE A 238 4.17 -0.15 13.75
CA ILE A 238 3.95 1.25 14.14
C ILE A 238 4.88 2.19 13.37
N MET A 239 6.19 1.91 13.36
CA MET A 239 7.16 2.73 12.63
C MET A 239 6.90 2.74 11.12
N SER A 240 6.45 1.61 10.56
CA SER A 240 6.10 1.54 9.14
C SER A 240 4.83 2.32 8.80
N ASP A 241 3.84 2.29 9.70
CA ASP A 241 2.59 3.03 9.55
C ASP A 241 2.87 4.53 9.63
N GLU A 242 3.60 4.99 10.64
CA GLU A 242 4.02 6.40 10.76
C GLU A 242 4.80 6.90 9.54
N LEU A 243 5.70 6.08 9.01
CA LEU A 243 6.51 6.43 7.85
C LEU A 243 5.67 6.55 6.57
N LEU A 244 4.67 5.68 6.42
CA LEU A 244 3.96 5.47 5.15
C LEU A 244 2.52 6.03 5.18
N ALA A 245 2.07 6.56 6.32
CA ALA A 245 0.71 7.03 6.53
C ALA A 245 0.28 8.05 5.46
N LEU A 246 1.09 9.09 5.20
CA LEU A 246 0.73 10.12 4.22
C LEU A 246 0.72 9.60 2.77
N PRO A 247 1.77 8.94 2.26
CA PRO A 247 1.72 8.31 0.95
C PRO A 247 0.53 7.37 0.75
N ILE A 248 0.21 6.54 1.75
CA ILE A 248 -0.90 5.58 1.66
C ILE A 248 -2.22 6.33 1.66
N LEU A 249 -2.39 7.32 2.54
CA LEU A 249 -3.59 8.13 2.62
C LEU A 249 -3.88 8.85 1.30
N THR A 250 -2.88 9.51 0.71
CA THR A 250 -3.07 10.20 -0.57
C THR A 250 -3.33 9.22 -1.71
N ALA A 251 -2.67 8.06 -1.72
CA ALA A 251 -2.93 7.00 -2.69
C ALA A 251 -4.35 6.42 -2.57
N LEU A 252 -4.88 6.25 -1.36
CA LEU A 252 -6.25 5.78 -1.12
C LEU A 252 -7.28 6.82 -1.55
N LEU A 253 -7.08 8.09 -1.19
CA LEU A 253 -7.95 9.19 -1.62
C LEU A 253 -7.97 9.30 -3.16
N LEU A 254 -6.80 9.16 -3.79
CA LEU A 254 -6.68 9.15 -5.23
C LEU A 254 -7.40 7.96 -5.89
N GLN A 255 -7.25 6.74 -5.34
CA GLN A 255 -7.97 5.56 -5.85
C GLN A 255 -9.48 5.76 -5.73
N PHE A 256 -9.92 6.32 -4.61
CA PHE A 256 -11.32 6.60 -4.32
C PHE A 256 -11.95 7.54 -5.36
N LEU A 257 -11.32 8.70 -5.59
CA LEU A 257 -11.81 9.67 -6.57
C LEU A 257 -11.77 9.13 -8.00
N ASN A 258 -10.72 8.39 -8.35
CA ASN A 258 -10.63 7.74 -9.66
C ASN A 258 -11.77 6.73 -9.88
N ILE A 259 -12.12 5.93 -8.87
CA ILE A 259 -13.24 4.97 -8.98
C ILE A 259 -14.55 5.73 -9.23
N ILE A 260 -14.82 6.82 -8.52
CA ILE A 260 -16.02 7.65 -8.74
C ILE A 260 -16.06 8.17 -10.17
N LEU A 261 -14.97 8.81 -10.62
CA LEU A 261 -14.89 9.38 -11.97
C LEU A 261 -15.05 8.31 -13.04
N TYR A 262 -14.35 7.17 -12.93
CA TYR A 262 -14.41 6.13 -13.94
C TYR A 262 -15.76 5.42 -14.01
N ILE A 263 -16.44 5.19 -12.88
CA ILE A 263 -17.80 4.63 -12.93
C ILE A 263 -18.75 5.63 -13.60
N TYR A 264 -18.64 6.93 -13.29
CA TYR A 264 -19.44 7.96 -13.95
C TYR A 264 -19.18 8.00 -15.47
N LEU A 265 -17.91 8.00 -15.90
CA LEU A 265 -17.55 7.95 -17.32
C LEU A 265 -18.08 6.68 -18.00
N LEU A 266 -17.99 5.53 -17.33
CA LEU A 266 -18.52 4.27 -17.84
C LEU A 266 -20.03 4.36 -18.08
N LEU A 267 -20.79 4.98 -17.17
CA LEU A 267 -22.23 5.20 -17.36
C LEU A 267 -22.53 6.09 -18.57
N ILE A 268 -21.76 7.16 -18.77
CA ILE A 268 -21.89 8.02 -19.97
C ILE A 268 -21.61 7.22 -21.25
N PHE A 269 -20.56 6.39 -21.26
CA PHE A 269 -20.22 5.57 -22.42
C PHE A 269 -21.29 4.53 -22.75
N ILE A 270 -21.91 3.93 -21.73
CA ILE A 270 -23.03 3.00 -21.91
C ILE A 270 -24.24 3.72 -22.53
N LEU A 271 -24.54 4.94 -22.09
CA LEU A 271 -25.67 5.72 -22.59
C LEU A 271 -25.47 6.22 -24.03
N SER A 272 -24.24 6.58 -24.40
CA SER A 272 -23.92 7.19 -25.70
C SER A 272 -23.76 6.21 -26.87
N LYS A 273 -23.82 4.89 -26.63
CA LYS A 273 -23.78 3.76 -27.61
C LYS A 273 -22.59 3.69 -28.59
N ASN A 274 -21.77 4.73 -28.73
CA ASN A 274 -20.72 4.84 -29.74
C ASN A 274 -19.29 4.62 -29.20
N TYR A 275 -19.10 4.43 -27.89
CA TYR A 275 -17.78 4.46 -27.23
C TYR A 275 -17.40 3.13 -26.57
N TYR A 276 -17.52 2.03 -27.33
CA TYR A 276 -17.25 0.68 -26.81
C TYR A 276 -15.80 0.51 -26.30
N TRP A 277 -14.81 0.98 -27.07
CA TRP A 277 -13.39 0.86 -26.73
C TRP A 277 -13.01 1.67 -25.48
N SER A 278 -13.48 2.92 -25.39
CA SER A 278 -13.27 3.78 -24.22
C SER A 278 -13.89 3.18 -22.96
N GLY A 279 -15.06 2.55 -23.09
CA GLY A 279 -15.70 1.78 -22.02
C GLY A 279 -14.84 0.62 -21.52
N LEU A 280 -14.27 -0.19 -22.42
CA LEU A 280 -13.38 -1.31 -22.05
C LEU A 280 -12.11 -0.85 -21.32
N ILE A 281 -11.47 0.23 -21.80
CA ILE A 281 -10.28 0.81 -21.15
C ILE A 281 -10.64 1.31 -19.76
N THR A 282 -11.79 1.98 -19.62
CA THR A 282 -12.30 2.48 -18.33
C THR A 282 -12.56 1.33 -17.34
N ILE A 283 -13.11 0.19 -17.80
CA ILE A 283 -13.27 -1.01 -16.97
C ILE A 283 -11.90 -1.52 -16.49
N GLY A 284 -10.89 -1.54 -17.38
CA GLY A 284 -9.51 -1.90 -17.02
C GLY A 284 -8.97 -1.03 -15.89
N TRP A 285 -9.16 0.30 -15.98
CA TRP A 285 -8.79 1.23 -14.92
C TRP A 285 -9.53 0.97 -13.61
N ILE A 286 -10.86 0.76 -13.64
CA ILE A 286 -11.68 0.46 -12.46
C ILE A 286 -11.17 -0.80 -11.75
N LEU A 287 -10.96 -1.89 -12.49
CA LEU A 287 -10.48 -3.16 -11.94
C LEU A 287 -9.11 -3.01 -11.25
N MET A 288 -8.19 -2.25 -11.88
CA MET A 288 -6.90 -1.95 -11.27
C MET A 288 -7.04 -1.17 -9.95
N ARG A 289 -7.90 -0.14 -9.90
CA ARG A 289 -8.10 0.66 -8.68
C ARG A 289 -8.79 -0.13 -7.57
N ILE A 290 -9.83 -0.91 -7.89
CA ILE A 290 -10.53 -1.76 -6.91
C ILE A 290 -9.60 -2.83 -6.35
N SER A 291 -8.83 -3.51 -7.20
CA SER A 291 -7.90 -4.54 -6.73
C SER A 291 -6.81 -3.97 -5.80
N GLN A 292 -6.26 -2.79 -6.12
CA GLN A 292 -5.28 -2.12 -5.27
C GLN A 292 -5.88 -1.75 -3.91
N LEU A 293 -7.09 -1.17 -3.90
CA LEU A 293 -7.79 -0.79 -2.69
C LEU A 293 -8.09 -2.01 -1.81
N PHE A 294 -8.63 -3.06 -2.42
CA PHE A 294 -8.95 -4.32 -1.74
C PHE A 294 -7.71 -4.96 -1.12
N PHE A 295 -6.61 -5.11 -1.88
CA PHE A 295 -5.38 -5.71 -1.33
C PHE A 295 -4.77 -4.88 -0.21
N SER A 296 -4.87 -3.55 -0.28
CA SER A 296 -4.39 -2.65 0.78
C SER A 296 -5.14 -2.91 2.08
N VAL A 297 -6.48 -2.87 2.03
CA VAL A 297 -7.32 -3.02 3.21
C VAL A 297 -7.29 -4.45 3.75
N ASP A 298 -7.41 -5.47 2.89
CA ASP A 298 -7.38 -6.88 3.30
C ASP A 298 -6.07 -7.21 4.01
N THR A 299 -4.93 -6.77 3.46
CA THR A 299 -3.63 -7.05 4.06
C THR A 299 -3.49 -6.37 5.43
N CYS A 300 -3.88 -5.10 5.55
CA CYS A 300 -3.86 -4.38 6.84
C CYS A 300 -4.78 -5.05 7.87
N ASN A 301 -6.00 -5.43 7.49
CA ASN A 301 -6.91 -6.12 8.40
C ASN A 301 -6.36 -7.49 8.81
N SER A 302 -5.75 -8.22 7.87
CA SER A 302 -5.27 -9.57 8.10
C SER A 302 -4.01 -9.64 8.96
N ILE A 303 -3.11 -8.65 8.87
CA ILE A 303 -1.97 -8.56 9.80
C ILE A 303 -2.43 -8.22 11.22
N CYS A 304 -3.35 -7.26 11.39
CA CYS A 304 -3.90 -6.92 12.71
C CYS A 304 -4.60 -8.13 13.34
N TYR A 305 -5.38 -8.88 12.54
CA TYR A 305 -6.01 -10.12 13.00
C TYR A 305 -4.97 -11.13 13.52
N GLU A 306 -3.90 -11.39 12.77
CA GLU A 306 -2.88 -12.35 13.17
C GLU A 306 -2.06 -11.87 14.37
N ALA A 307 -1.72 -10.58 14.44
CA ALA A 307 -1.03 -9.99 15.58
C ALA A 307 -1.87 -10.13 16.87
N ASN A 308 -3.16 -9.80 16.80
CA ASN A 308 -4.06 -9.85 17.96
C ASN A 308 -4.48 -11.28 18.35
N ARG A 309 -4.37 -12.25 17.45
CA ARG A 309 -4.64 -13.67 17.73
C ARG A 309 -3.72 -14.22 18.84
N LYS A 310 -2.51 -13.70 18.98
CA LYS A 310 -1.55 -14.11 20.02
C LYS A 310 -2.16 -14.03 21.42
N ALA A 311 -2.87 -12.94 21.71
CA ALA A 311 -3.44 -12.69 23.03
C ALA A 311 -4.47 -13.76 23.42
N LYS A 312 -5.27 -14.23 22.44
CA LYS A 312 -6.21 -15.34 22.59
C LYS A 312 -5.49 -16.66 22.87
N ILE A 313 -4.44 -16.97 22.12
CA ILE A 313 -3.65 -18.20 22.31
C ILE A 313 -3.00 -18.20 23.71
N LEU A 314 -2.43 -17.07 24.14
CA LEU A 314 -1.86 -16.96 25.49
C LEU A 314 -2.92 -17.11 26.59
N HIS A 315 -4.13 -16.61 26.36
CA HIS A 315 -5.25 -16.77 27.29
C HIS A 315 -5.69 -18.24 27.39
N GLU A 316 -5.76 -18.95 26.26
CA GLU A 316 -6.05 -20.39 26.23
C GLU A 316 -4.95 -21.19 26.95
N LEU A 317 -3.68 -20.84 26.74
CA LEU A 317 -2.54 -21.44 27.46
C LEU A 317 -2.58 -21.18 28.96
N TRP A 318 -3.03 -19.99 29.38
CA TRP A 318 -3.22 -19.66 30.79
C TRP A 318 -4.31 -20.50 31.44
N ALA A 319 -5.39 -20.83 30.71
CA ALA A 319 -6.48 -21.66 31.20
C ALA A 319 -6.08 -23.13 31.42
N LEU A 320 -5.02 -23.62 30.78
CA LEU A 320 -4.47 -24.96 31.02
C LEU A 320 -3.85 -25.02 32.43
N LYS A 321 -4.05 -26.14 33.16
CA LYS A 321 -3.61 -26.34 34.55
C LYS A 321 -2.07 -26.36 34.71
N ARG A 322 -1.42 -25.20 34.61
CA ARG A 322 0.03 -24.96 34.75
C ARG A 322 0.42 -24.50 36.17
N PRO A 323 1.72 -24.56 36.56
CA PRO A 323 2.23 -24.03 37.83
C PRO A 323 1.93 -22.53 38.01
N ASP A 324 1.71 -22.07 39.25
CA ASP A 324 1.17 -20.74 39.53
C ASP A 324 2.04 -19.57 39.01
N GLY A 325 3.37 -19.65 39.13
CA GLY A 325 4.26 -18.59 38.63
C GLY A 325 4.21 -18.37 37.11
N PHE A 326 3.94 -19.43 36.33
CA PHE A 326 3.79 -19.32 34.87
C PHE A 326 2.45 -18.71 34.49
N LYS A 327 1.40 -19.01 35.27
CA LYS A 327 0.08 -18.44 35.06
C LYS A 327 0.08 -16.93 35.26
N GLU A 328 0.78 -16.41 36.25
CA GLU A 328 0.87 -14.96 36.49
C GLU A 328 1.57 -14.23 35.34
N MET A 329 2.68 -14.78 34.84
CA MET A 329 3.39 -14.22 33.69
C MET A 329 2.51 -14.23 32.43
N LEU A 330 1.89 -15.37 32.10
CA LEU A 330 0.99 -15.47 30.94
C LEU A 330 -0.21 -14.53 31.05
N LYS A 331 -0.81 -14.44 32.24
CA LYS A 331 -1.93 -13.54 32.52
C LYS A 331 -1.53 -12.07 32.30
N SER A 332 -0.37 -11.66 32.82
CA SER A 332 0.14 -10.29 32.65
C SER A 332 0.37 -9.95 31.17
N ILE A 333 1.04 -10.85 30.42
CA ILE A 333 1.31 -10.63 28.99
C ILE A 333 0.02 -10.61 28.18
N SER A 334 -0.87 -11.57 28.40
CA SER A 334 -2.15 -11.67 27.68
C SER A 334 -3.03 -10.45 27.93
N LEU A 335 -3.15 -10.00 29.18
CA LEU A 335 -3.92 -8.80 29.53
C LEU A 335 -3.34 -7.54 28.89
N HIS A 336 -2.02 -7.36 28.93
CA HIS A 336 -1.39 -6.20 28.29
C HIS A 336 -1.62 -6.18 26.77
N GLN A 337 -1.55 -7.34 26.11
CA GLN A 337 -1.81 -7.45 24.66
C GLN A 337 -3.30 -7.26 24.30
N LEU A 338 -4.22 -7.67 25.17
CA LEU A 338 -5.66 -7.43 24.97
C LEU A 338 -6.04 -5.94 25.15
N GLN A 339 -5.33 -5.22 26.01
CA GLN A 339 -5.56 -3.80 26.27
C GLN A 339 -5.08 -2.90 25.12
N GLU A 340 -4.02 -3.30 24.42
CA GLU A 340 -3.44 -2.54 23.31
C GLU A 340 -3.41 -3.40 22.02
N PRO A 341 -4.57 -3.60 21.37
CA PRO A 341 -4.61 -4.31 20.11
C PRO A 341 -3.78 -3.58 19.06
N VAL A 342 -3.10 -4.35 18.22
CA VAL A 342 -2.43 -3.82 17.04
C VAL A 342 -3.50 -3.39 16.05
N GLU A 343 -3.52 -2.10 15.75
CA GLU A 343 -4.39 -1.47 14.78
C GLU A 343 -3.52 -0.63 13.83
N ILE A 344 -3.79 -0.69 12.54
CA ILE A 344 -3.14 0.16 11.54
C ILE A 344 -4.08 1.35 11.28
N LYS A 345 -3.61 2.54 11.63
CA LYS A 345 -4.38 3.78 11.56
C LYS A 345 -3.61 4.84 10.80
N LEU A 346 -4.18 5.31 9.70
CA LEU A 346 -3.60 6.44 9.00
C LEU A 346 -3.92 7.72 9.79
N TYR A 347 -2.89 8.31 10.39
CA TYR A 347 -2.98 9.54 11.19
C TYR A 347 -4.00 9.49 12.33
N ASP A 348 -4.16 8.33 12.96
CA ASP A 348 -5.15 8.07 14.04
C ASP A 348 -6.62 8.30 13.66
N ALA A 349 -6.90 8.73 12.42
CA ALA A 349 -8.23 9.12 11.96
C ALA A 349 -8.91 8.01 11.15
N LEU A 350 -8.13 7.24 10.38
CA LEU A 350 -8.65 6.24 9.43
C LEU A 350 -8.10 4.86 9.72
N ASN A 351 -8.98 3.99 10.24
CA ASN A 351 -8.67 2.58 10.46
C ASN A 351 -8.63 1.83 9.13
N MET A 352 -7.51 1.14 8.85
CA MET A 352 -7.33 0.35 7.63
C MET A 352 -7.95 -1.05 7.77
N ASN A 353 -9.27 -1.11 7.94
CA ASN A 353 -10.05 -2.34 8.08
C ASN A 353 -11.17 -2.42 7.02
N HIS A 354 -11.89 -3.54 6.98
CA HIS A 354 -12.98 -3.74 6.01
C HIS A 354 -14.12 -2.70 6.15
N GLU A 355 -14.28 -2.08 7.31
CA GLU A 355 -15.26 -1.00 7.53
C GLU A 355 -14.98 0.20 6.61
N LEU A 356 -13.71 0.50 6.34
CA LEU A 356 -13.30 1.55 5.41
C LEU A 356 -13.85 1.28 4.00
N LEU A 357 -13.79 0.04 3.52
CA LEU A 357 -14.33 -0.35 2.20
C LEU A 357 -15.85 -0.14 2.14
N TYR A 358 -16.59 -0.57 3.17
CA TYR A 358 -18.04 -0.36 3.22
C TYR A 358 -18.40 1.12 3.22
N LYS A 359 -17.68 1.94 4.00
CA LYS A 359 -17.85 3.41 4.00
C LYS A 359 -17.57 3.99 2.61
N MET A 360 -16.47 3.59 1.97
CA MET A 360 -16.12 4.05 0.63
C MET A 360 -17.19 3.69 -0.40
N VAL A 361 -17.70 2.46 -0.41
CA VAL A 361 -18.78 2.04 -1.33
C VAL A 361 -20.03 2.90 -1.14
N GLY A 362 -20.42 3.18 0.11
CA GLY A 362 -21.55 4.06 0.41
C GLY A 362 -21.35 5.48 -0.10
N ILE A 363 -20.15 6.04 0.10
CA ILE A 363 -19.79 7.38 -0.36
C ILE A 363 -19.74 7.44 -1.89
N ILE A 364 -19.13 6.45 -2.58
CA ILE A 364 -19.11 6.34 -4.05
C ILE A 364 -20.52 6.33 -4.60
N THR A 365 -21.40 5.51 -4.04
CA THR A 365 -22.80 5.39 -4.49
C THR A 365 -23.54 6.71 -4.32
N THR A 366 -23.36 7.38 -3.17
CA THR A 366 -24.00 8.67 -2.89
C THR A 366 -23.53 9.76 -3.87
N TYR A 367 -22.22 9.89 -4.08
CA TYR A 367 -21.69 10.86 -5.04
C TYR A 367 -22.11 10.56 -6.47
N LEU A 368 -22.16 9.28 -6.86
CA LEU A 368 -22.60 8.89 -8.19
C LEU A 368 -24.06 9.27 -8.44
N ILE A 369 -24.95 9.06 -7.47
CA ILE A 369 -26.35 9.52 -7.56
C ILE A 369 -26.41 11.03 -7.70
N ILE A 370 -25.66 11.78 -6.88
CA ILE A 370 -25.60 13.24 -6.94
C ILE A 370 -25.10 13.71 -8.32
N MET A 371 -24.05 13.08 -8.85
CA MET A 371 -23.50 13.40 -10.17
C MET A 371 -24.53 13.20 -11.29
N ILE A 372 -25.26 12.07 -11.28
CA ILE A 372 -26.29 11.78 -12.27
C ILE A 372 -27.44 12.79 -12.18
N GLN A 373 -27.89 13.11 -10.96
CA GLN A 373 -28.98 14.07 -10.76
C GLN A 373 -28.61 15.48 -11.22
N LEU A 374 -27.39 15.93 -10.92
CA LEU A 374 -26.91 17.24 -11.34
C LEU A 374 -26.81 17.33 -12.87
N ASP A 375 -26.35 16.27 -13.54
CA ASP A 375 -26.25 16.23 -15.00
C ASP A 375 -27.62 16.29 -15.68
N GLN A 376 -28.60 15.53 -15.17
CA GLN A 376 -29.99 15.59 -15.66
C GLN A 376 -30.59 16.99 -15.56
N GLN A 377 -30.38 17.69 -14.44
CA GLN A 377 -30.88 19.05 -14.25
C GLN A 377 -30.26 20.07 -15.22
N VAL A 378 -28.99 19.87 -15.60
CA VAL A 378 -28.32 20.73 -16.59
C VAL A 378 -28.93 20.49 -17.97
N GLN A 379 -29.11 19.23 -18.37
CA GLN A 379 -29.69 18.87 -19.67
C GLN A 379 -31.13 19.39 -19.84
N ASP A 380 -31.96 19.31 -18.80
CA ASP A 380 -33.34 19.80 -18.87
C ASP A 380 -33.40 21.33 -19.02
N LYS A 381 -32.49 22.06 -18.37
CA LYS A 381 -32.38 23.52 -18.53
C LYS A 381 -31.97 23.93 -19.94
N GLU A 382 -31.14 23.16 -20.62
CA GLU A 382 -30.73 23.44 -22.00
C GLU A 382 -31.86 23.17 -23.00
N LYS A 383 -32.63 22.10 -22.80
CA LYS A 383 -33.84 21.83 -23.60
C LYS A 383 -34.90 22.94 -23.45
N HIS A 384 -35.09 23.49 -22.25
CA HIS A 384 -36.02 24.59 -22.05
C HIS A 384 -35.58 25.93 -22.65
N LYS A 385 -34.29 26.14 -22.91
CA LYS A 385 -33.79 27.36 -23.57
C LYS A 385 -33.92 27.33 -25.10
N THR A 386 -34.15 26.15 -25.68
CA THR A 386 -34.24 25.95 -27.12
C THR A 386 -35.69 25.89 -27.64
N HIS A 387 -36.66 25.93 -26.73
CA HIS A 387 -38.09 26.15 -26.99
C HIS A 387 -38.48 27.56 -26.57
#